data_AF-A0AAU7DKI0-F1
#
_entry.id   AF-A0AAU7DKI0-F1
#
_cell.length_a   1.000
_cell.length_b   1.000
_cell.length_c   1.000
_cell.angle_alpha   90.00
_cell.angle_beta   90.00
_cell.angle_gamma   90.00
#
_symmetry.space_group_name_H-M   'P 1'
#
loop_
_entity.id
_entity.type
_entity.pdbx_description
1 polymer ?
#
loop_
_entity_poly.entity_id
_entity_poly.type
_entity_poly.pdbx_seq_one_letter_code
_entity_poly.pdbx_strand_id
1 'polypeptide(L)'
;MNSKRHKMTTGSTETVERELERAELATLLEGKEFVRAPKLAHLLSYLCEKYFAGEANQIKEYSIALEVFQRRDSFDQDSDSIVRVEANRLRKRLAEYYAGEGASHQVRITVPVGQYVPKFESNLSRTPLEPRTSISQESSAVADTLALKKTTDRQRWGPRQWWLTGTVGLLLLGMGITFGLIRARKERNASPPVSGIEAAAPPVESLIGPPTGQEIRILAGSSRSLVDHAGKLWSADYGFSGGEALKTTAAHIARTQDPFFYRTNRQGQFRYDIPLPKGIYELHLHFAETVFGPESGGSGGEGSRIMTVRANGKTLLKRFDVVEDAGASLTADVKVFPEITPASDGMLHLEFAGEDGKQATLSAIEVLPGLHGHIRPVRLLARQTPYYSNDSHWWSPDNYFAGGQLASFTTPVTGTDDPELFESERWGNFSYAIPVAPGKYTVTLFFAARHDSPGALLNSENKGTEAEHIFNVFCNGKVLLQNFNLTREAHGTAAQSRRFAGLEPNSQGKLLIEFVPVEGYPTVVGIEVLPQ
;
A
#
# COMPACT_ATOMS: atom_id res chain seq x y z
N MET A 1 -59.87 -23.17 -23.29
CA MET A 1 -58.52 -23.77 -23.30
C MET A 1 -57.45 -22.67 -23.49
N ASN A 2 -56.18 -23.04 -23.33
CA ASN A 2 -54.95 -22.24 -23.56
C ASN A 2 -54.47 -21.31 -22.43
N SER A 3 -53.98 -21.93 -21.35
CA SER A 3 -52.91 -21.38 -20.51
C SER A 3 -51.81 -22.44 -20.31
N LYS A 4 -51.01 -22.70 -21.37
CA LYS A 4 -49.86 -23.64 -21.38
C LYS A 4 -48.80 -23.31 -22.48
N ARG A 5 -48.33 -22.06 -22.61
CA ARG A 5 -47.24 -21.71 -23.57
C ARG A 5 -46.21 -20.66 -23.11
N HIS A 6 -46.03 -20.45 -21.80
CA HIS A 6 -45.06 -19.48 -21.25
C HIS A 6 -44.13 -20.05 -20.15
N LYS A 7 -43.89 -21.37 -20.15
CA LYS A 7 -43.04 -22.02 -19.15
C LYS A 7 -42.05 -23.07 -19.70
N MET A 8 -41.83 -23.11 -21.01
CA MET A 8 -40.93 -24.09 -21.66
C MET A 8 -39.65 -23.50 -22.28
N THR A 9 -39.52 -22.17 -22.42
CA THR A 9 -38.36 -21.55 -23.09
C THR A 9 -37.24 -21.09 -22.14
N THR A 10 -37.56 -20.82 -20.86
CA THR A 10 -36.56 -20.46 -19.84
C THR A 10 -35.72 -21.66 -19.44
N GLY A 11 -36.36 -22.80 -19.15
CA GLY A 11 -35.66 -24.00 -18.67
C GLY A 11 -34.64 -24.58 -19.66
N SER A 12 -34.83 -24.40 -20.97
CA SER A 12 -33.85 -24.84 -21.98
C SER A 12 -32.61 -23.93 -22.06
N THR A 13 -32.75 -22.66 -21.69
CA THR A 13 -31.66 -21.68 -21.76
C THR A 13 -30.78 -21.82 -20.52
N GLU A 14 -31.39 -21.90 -19.33
CA GLU A 14 -30.69 -22.19 -18.07
C GLU A 14 -29.88 -23.49 -18.14
N THR A 15 -30.43 -24.57 -18.75
CA THR A 15 -29.66 -25.83 -18.90
C THR A 15 -28.42 -25.69 -19.78
N VAL A 16 -28.47 -24.90 -20.85
CA VAL A 16 -27.33 -24.69 -21.75
C VAL A 16 -26.28 -23.80 -21.10
N GLU A 17 -26.68 -22.76 -20.37
CA GLU A 17 -25.77 -21.93 -19.57
C GLU A 17 -25.05 -22.78 -18.51
N ARG A 18 -25.78 -23.62 -17.76
CA ARG A 18 -25.20 -24.55 -16.77
C ARG A 18 -24.23 -25.57 -17.39
N GLU A 19 -24.45 -25.99 -18.62
CA GLU A 19 -23.55 -26.92 -19.32
C GLU A 19 -22.24 -26.23 -19.74
N LEU A 20 -22.30 -24.98 -20.19
CA LEU A 20 -21.12 -24.14 -20.47
C LEU A 20 -20.34 -23.81 -19.19
N GLU A 21 -21.00 -23.48 -18.08
CA GLU A 21 -20.36 -23.27 -16.77
C GLU A 21 -19.55 -24.50 -16.32
N ARG A 22 -20.07 -25.72 -16.55
CA ARG A 22 -19.40 -26.98 -16.20
C ARG A 22 -18.24 -27.31 -17.15
N ALA A 23 -18.39 -27.05 -18.44
CA ALA A 23 -17.31 -27.26 -19.42
C ALA A 23 -16.10 -26.35 -19.14
N GLU A 24 -16.36 -25.10 -18.73
CA GLU A 24 -15.31 -24.16 -18.33
C GLU A 24 -14.56 -24.64 -17.08
N LEU A 25 -15.27 -25.14 -16.06
CA LEU A 25 -14.65 -25.74 -14.86
C LEU A 25 -13.75 -26.92 -15.23
N ALA A 26 -14.23 -27.84 -16.07
CA ALA A 26 -13.44 -29.00 -16.49
C ALA A 26 -12.14 -28.57 -17.20
N THR A 27 -12.25 -27.60 -18.11
CA THR A 27 -11.09 -27.05 -18.85
C THR A 27 -10.08 -26.37 -17.92
N LEU A 28 -10.56 -25.62 -16.91
CA LEU A 28 -9.71 -25.02 -15.88
C LEU A 28 -8.96 -26.06 -15.05
N LEU A 29 -9.63 -27.13 -14.61
CA LEU A 29 -9.04 -28.18 -13.77
C LEU A 29 -8.00 -29.03 -14.52
N GLU A 30 -8.17 -29.22 -15.83
CA GLU A 30 -7.16 -29.85 -16.72
C GLU A 30 -6.01 -28.89 -17.09
N GLY A 31 -6.20 -27.58 -16.87
CA GLY A 31 -5.20 -26.55 -17.14
C GLY A 31 -3.92 -26.71 -16.33
N LYS A 32 -2.77 -26.43 -16.97
CA LYS A 32 -1.41 -26.56 -16.39
C LYS A 32 -1.25 -25.88 -15.01
N GLU A 33 -2.02 -24.82 -14.79
CA GLU A 33 -2.03 -23.99 -13.59
C GLU A 33 -2.69 -24.68 -12.40
N PHE A 34 -3.76 -25.46 -12.62
CA PHE A 34 -4.49 -26.17 -11.58
C PHE A 34 -3.97 -27.59 -11.36
N VAL A 35 -3.47 -28.26 -12.41
CA VAL A 35 -2.75 -29.54 -12.29
C VAL A 35 -1.55 -29.43 -11.35
N ARG A 36 -0.86 -28.28 -11.33
CA ARG A 36 0.25 -27.99 -10.41
C ARG A 36 -0.17 -27.54 -9.01
N ALA A 37 -1.45 -27.31 -8.77
CA ALA A 37 -1.99 -26.77 -7.53
C ALA A 37 -3.20 -27.59 -7.03
N PRO A 38 -3.01 -28.87 -6.63
CA PRO A 38 -4.11 -29.80 -6.33
C PRO A 38 -5.05 -29.31 -5.21
N LYS A 39 -4.55 -28.52 -4.25
CA LYS A 39 -5.40 -27.88 -3.21
C LYS A 39 -6.34 -26.82 -3.78
N LEU A 40 -5.85 -25.97 -4.69
CA LEU A 40 -6.67 -24.94 -5.35
C LEU A 40 -7.65 -25.56 -6.35
N ALA A 41 -7.25 -26.64 -7.03
CA ALA A 41 -8.13 -27.44 -7.87
C ALA A 41 -9.26 -28.07 -7.04
N HIS A 42 -8.94 -28.68 -5.90
CA HIS A 42 -9.95 -29.27 -5.00
C HIS A 42 -10.91 -28.21 -4.43
N LEU A 43 -10.38 -27.06 -4.00
CA LEU A 43 -11.20 -25.92 -3.56
C LEU A 43 -12.12 -25.43 -4.69
N LEU A 44 -11.60 -25.19 -5.88
CA LEU A 44 -12.40 -24.71 -7.02
C LEU A 44 -13.51 -25.70 -7.39
N SER A 45 -13.19 -27.00 -7.46
CA SER A 45 -14.18 -28.06 -7.72
C SER A 45 -15.29 -28.04 -6.68
N TYR A 46 -14.94 -28.02 -5.39
CA TYR A 46 -15.90 -27.97 -4.28
C TYR A 46 -16.85 -26.76 -4.36
N LEU A 47 -16.31 -25.55 -4.56
CA LEU A 47 -17.08 -24.31 -4.64
C LEU A 47 -18.07 -24.35 -5.82
N CYS A 48 -17.62 -24.80 -6.99
CA CYS A 48 -18.45 -24.88 -8.18
C CYS A 48 -19.48 -26.02 -8.10
N GLU A 49 -19.11 -27.20 -7.57
CA GLU A 49 -20.04 -28.32 -7.35
C GLU A 49 -21.18 -27.96 -6.39
N LYS A 50 -20.88 -27.32 -5.25
CA LYS A 50 -21.89 -26.79 -4.33
C LYS A 50 -22.80 -25.75 -5.00
N TYR A 51 -22.24 -24.87 -5.83
CA TYR A 51 -23.03 -23.91 -6.61
C TYR A 51 -23.93 -24.59 -7.67
N PHE A 52 -23.43 -25.62 -8.37
CA PHE A 52 -24.20 -26.39 -9.35
C PHE A 52 -25.29 -27.27 -8.71
N ALA A 53 -25.10 -27.72 -7.46
CA ALA A 53 -26.09 -28.44 -6.68
C ALA A 53 -27.22 -27.54 -6.13
N GLY A 54 -27.09 -26.21 -6.27
CA GLY A 54 -28.01 -25.24 -5.65
C GLY A 54 -27.74 -24.97 -4.17
N GLU A 55 -26.63 -25.50 -3.63
CA GLU A 55 -26.23 -25.43 -2.22
C GLU A 55 -25.30 -24.23 -1.93
N ALA A 56 -25.35 -23.18 -2.75
CA ALA A 56 -24.47 -22.00 -2.64
C ALA A 56 -24.54 -21.32 -1.26
N ASN A 57 -25.67 -21.42 -0.54
CA ASN A 57 -25.84 -20.91 0.82
C ASN A 57 -25.11 -21.71 1.91
N GLN A 58 -24.65 -22.94 1.59
CA GLN A 58 -23.82 -23.78 2.46
C GLN A 58 -22.33 -23.50 2.27
N ILE A 59 -21.94 -22.75 1.23
CA ILE A 59 -20.54 -22.37 0.97
C ILE A 59 -20.12 -21.30 1.98
N LYS A 60 -19.59 -21.74 3.12
CA LYS A 60 -19.14 -20.91 4.23
C LYS A 60 -17.70 -21.26 4.57
N GLU A 61 -17.01 -20.35 5.25
CA GLU A 61 -15.60 -20.56 5.62
C GLU A 61 -15.43 -21.83 6.47
N TYR A 62 -16.31 -22.04 7.45
CA TYR A 62 -16.38 -23.26 8.26
C TYR A 62 -16.50 -24.57 7.45
N SER A 63 -17.47 -24.67 6.53
CA SER A 63 -17.68 -25.89 5.74
C SER A 63 -16.52 -26.17 4.79
N ILE A 64 -15.92 -25.13 4.19
CA ILE A 64 -14.72 -25.29 3.37
C ILE A 64 -13.53 -25.81 4.20
N ALA A 65 -13.34 -25.32 5.41
CA ALA A 65 -12.24 -25.78 6.28
C ALA A 65 -12.33 -27.28 6.61
N LEU A 66 -13.54 -27.76 6.90
CA LEU A 66 -13.82 -29.16 7.19
C LEU A 66 -13.78 -30.02 5.92
N GLU A 67 -14.58 -29.68 4.91
CA GLU A 67 -14.85 -30.52 3.75
C GLU A 67 -13.73 -30.49 2.70
N VAL A 68 -12.98 -29.39 2.58
CA VAL A 68 -11.87 -29.24 1.61
C VAL A 68 -10.50 -29.37 2.28
N PHE A 69 -10.31 -28.74 3.44
CA PHE A 69 -9.00 -28.70 4.13
C PHE A 69 -8.84 -29.71 5.26
N GLN A 70 -9.85 -30.57 5.48
CA GLN A 70 -9.82 -31.66 6.48
C GLN A 70 -9.45 -31.16 7.89
N ARG A 71 -9.85 -29.92 8.22
CA ARG A 71 -9.76 -29.40 9.59
C ARG A 71 -10.75 -30.15 10.47
N ARG A 72 -10.47 -30.16 11.78
CA ARG A 72 -11.30 -30.82 12.79
C ARG A 72 -12.51 -29.94 13.14
N ASP A 73 -13.54 -30.49 13.76
CA ASP A 73 -14.72 -29.74 14.25
C ASP A 73 -14.38 -28.63 15.26
N SER A 74 -13.16 -28.63 15.80
CA SER A 74 -12.60 -27.53 16.62
C SER A 74 -12.02 -26.37 15.79
N PHE A 75 -12.35 -26.27 14.50
CA PHE A 75 -11.86 -25.21 13.62
C PHE A 75 -12.52 -23.87 13.94
N ASP A 76 -11.68 -22.87 14.18
CA ASP A 76 -12.08 -21.49 14.40
C ASP A 76 -11.65 -20.62 13.21
N GLN A 77 -12.64 -19.98 12.57
CA GLN A 77 -12.45 -19.11 11.41
C GLN A 77 -11.65 -17.85 11.76
N ASP A 78 -11.69 -17.41 13.02
CA ASP A 78 -11.07 -16.15 13.41
C ASP A 78 -9.57 -16.29 13.73
N SER A 79 -9.11 -17.51 14.03
CA SER A 79 -7.70 -17.84 14.28
C SER A 79 -7.00 -18.66 13.17
N ASP A 80 -7.72 -19.47 12.38
CA ASP A 80 -7.14 -20.29 11.30
C ASP A 80 -7.58 -19.80 9.92
N SER A 81 -6.75 -18.92 9.35
CA SER A 81 -7.00 -18.22 8.08
C SER A 81 -6.88 -19.08 6.82
N ILE A 82 -6.64 -20.40 6.91
CA ILE A 82 -6.35 -21.30 5.78
C ILE A 82 -7.33 -21.14 4.61
N VAL A 83 -8.63 -21.01 4.89
CA VAL A 83 -9.67 -20.85 3.86
C VAL A 83 -9.58 -19.48 3.18
N ARG A 84 -9.29 -18.42 3.94
CA ARG A 84 -9.12 -17.05 3.42
C ARG A 84 -7.89 -16.98 2.51
N VAL A 85 -6.78 -17.59 2.92
CA VAL A 85 -5.52 -17.67 2.17
C VAL A 85 -5.69 -18.45 0.87
N GLU A 86 -6.22 -19.68 0.93
CA GLU A 86 -6.38 -20.52 -0.26
C GLU A 86 -7.45 -19.95 -1.22
N ALA A 87 -8.51 -19.30 -0.72
CA ALA A 87 -9.45 -18.57 -1.56
C ALA A 87 -8.81 -17.36 -2.26
N ASN A 88 -7.88 -16.64 -1.61
CA ASN A 88 -7.13 -15.56 -2.26
C ASN A 88 -6.15 -16.10 -3.33
N ARG A 89 -5.46 -17.21 -3.05
CA ARG A 89 -4.61 -17.91 -4.03
C ARG A 89 -5.42 -18.41 -5.23
N LEU A 90 -6.62 -18.93 -4.99
CA LEU A 90 -7.56 -19.31 -6.06
C LEU A 90 -7.99 -18.10 -6.91
N ARG A 91 -8.33 -16.97 -6.29
CA ARG A 91 -8.66 -15.72 -7.00
C ARG A 91 -7.50 -15.23 -7.87
N LYS A 92 -6.26 -15.22 -7.35
CA LYS A 92 -5.06 -14.85 -8.12
C LYS A 92 -4.88 -15.77 -9.32
N ARG A 93 -4.95 -17.09 -9.12
CA ARG A 93 -4.77 -18.08 -10.21
C ARG A 93 -5.84 -17.99 -11.29
N LEU A 94 -7.11 -17.78 -10.92
CA LEU A 94 -8.19 -17.53 -11.88
C LEU A 94 -7.94 -16.23 -12.66
N ALA A 95 -7.50 -15.16 -11.99
CA ALA A 95 -7.18 -13.89 -12.65
C ALA A 95 -6.02 -14.02 -13.65
N GLU A 96 -4.94 -14.72 -13.27
CA GLU A 96 -3.78 -15.02 -14.13
C GLU A 96 -4.18 -15.86 -15.35
N TYR A 97 -4.94 -16.94 -15.14
CA TYR A 97 -5.43 -17.80 -16.22
C TYR A 97 -6.26 -17.01 -17.24
N TYR A 98 -7.23 -16.20 -16.77
CA TYR A 98 -8.09 -15.39 -17.64
C TYR A 98 -7.42 -14.13 -18.20
N ALA A 99 -6.22 -13.76 -17.73
CA ALA A 99 -5.38 -12.75 -18.37
C ALA A 99 -4.52 -13.34 -19.51
N GLY A 100 -4.24 -14.65 -19.47
CA GLY A 100 -3.46 -15.38 -20.46
C GLY A 100 -4.30 -16.35 -21.28
N GLU A 101 -4.11 -17.65 -21.05
CA GLU A 101 -4.67 -18.75 -21.86
C GLU A 101 -6.21 -18.72 -21.91
N GLY A 102 -6.87 -18.35 -20.82
CA GLY A 102 -8.32 -18.24 -20.71
C GLY A 102 -8.92 -16.97 -21.32
N ALA A 103 -8.13 -16.01 -21.83
CA ALA A 103 -8.63 -14.68 -22.21
C ALA A 103 -9.72 -14.68 -23.31
N SER A 104 -9.76 -15.71 -24.15
CA SER A 104 -10.75 -15.92 -25.21
C SER A 104 -11.91 -16.86 -24.82
N HIS A 105 -11.94 -17.38 -23.58
CA HIS A 105 -12.99 -18.30 -23.14
C HIS A 105 -14.35 -17.60 -23.05
N GLN A 106 -15.41 -18.32 -23.41
CA GLN A 106 -16.78 -17.78 -23.49
C GLN A 106 -17.41 -17.57 -22.11
N VAL A 107 -16.97 -18.33 -21.11
CA VAL A 107 -17.39 -18.22 -19.71
C VAL A 107 -16.15 -17.93 -18.88
N ARG A 108 -16.28 -17.04 -17.91
CA ARG A 108 -15.23 -16.72 -16.94
C ARG A 108 -15.69 -17.07 -15.53
N ILE A 109 -14.97 -17.94 -14.84
CA ILE A 109 -15.19 -18.20 -13.41
C ILE A 109 -14.48 -17.14 -12.56
N THR A 110 -15.20 -16.50 -11.66
CA THR A 110 -14.65 -15.58 -10.65
C THR A 110 -15.14 -15.95 -9.25
N VAL A 111 -14.35 -15.66 -8.22
CA VAL A 111 -14.76 -15.82 -6.81
C VAL A 111 -14.62 -14.45 -6.14
N PRO A 112 -15.72 -13.72 -5.82
CA PRO A 112 -15.62 -12.36 -5.30
C PRO A 112 -14.82 -12.26 -3.99
N VAL A 113 -14.17 -11.12 -3.75
CA VAL A 113 -13.51 -10.87 -2.46
C VAL A 113 -14.56 -10.81 -1.35
N GLY A 114 -14.25 -11.38 -0.18
CA GLY A 114 -15.18 -11.47 0.95
C GLY A 114 -16.33 -12.48 0.78
N GLN A 115 -16.37 -13.24 -0.32
CA GLN A 115 -17.38 -14.28 -0.59
C GLN A 115 -16.71 -15.55 -1.12
N TYR A 116 -17.34 -16.70 -0.89
CA TYR A 116 -16.83 -17.98 -1.38
C TYR A 116 -17.66 -18.57 -2.54
N VAL A 117 -18.87 -18.04 -2.76
CA VAL A 117 -19.73 -18.48 -3.88
C VAL A 117 -19.11 -18.04 -5.21
N PRO A 118 -18.85 -18.96 -6.16
CA PRO A 118 -18.33 -18.62 -7.47
C PRO A 118 -19.39 -17.91 -8.32
N LYS A 119 -18.94 -17.09 -9.26
CA LYS A 119 -19.74 -16.42 -10.29
C LYS A 119 -19.21 -16.78 -11.67
N PHE A 120 -20.10 -16.77 -12.64
CA PHE A 120 -19.83 -17.11 -14.03
C PHE A 120 -20.26 -15.93 -14.90
N GLU A 121 -19.32 -15.38 -15.66
CA GLU A 121 -19.52 -14.19 -16.50
C GLU A 121 -19.41 -14.59 -17.98
N SER A 122 -20.35 -14.17 -18.82
CA SER A 122 -20.34 -14.48 -20.27
C SER A 122 -19.52 -13.45 -21.06
N ASN A 123 -18.47 -13.91 -21.72
CA ASN A 123 -17.49 -13.10 -22.45
C ASN A 123 -17.88 -12.88 -23.93
N LEU A 124 -19.17 -12.72 -24.22
CA LEU A 124 -19.72 -12.61 -25.58
C LEU A 124 -19.51 -11.22 -26.23
N SER A 125 -18.47 -10.48 -25.83
CA SER A 125 -18.28 -9.07 -26.21
C SER A 125 -16.82 -8.69 -26.48
N ARG A 126 -16.17 -9.40 -27.40
CA ARG A 126 -14.95 -8.94 -28.08
C ARG A 126 -14.81 -9.56 -29.48
N THR A 127 -15.27 -8.85 -30.49
CA THR A 127 -14.85 -9.08 -31.89
C THR A 127 -13.40 -8.60 -32.02
N PRO A 128 -12.46 -9.40 -32.58
CA PRO A 128 -11.08 -8.96 -32.77
C PRO A 128 -11.01 -7.74 -33.70
N LEU A 129 -10.34 -6.68 -33.25
CA LEU A 129 -10.00 -5.51 -34.08
C LEU A 129 -8.71 -5.81 -34.85
N GLU A 130 -8.76 -5.70 -36.18
CA GLU A 130 -7.57 -5.81 -37.03
C GLU A 130 -6.57 -4.67 -36.78
N PRO A 131 -5.25 -4.92 -36.95
CA PRO A 131 -4.21 -3.93 -36.71
C PRO A 131 -4.22 -2.83 -37.77
N ARG A 132 -4.33 -1.56 -37.34
CA ARG A 132 -4.16 -0.41 -38.25
C ARG A 132 -2.68 -0.14 -38.51
N THR A 133 -2.27 -0.35 -39.75
CA THR A 133 -0.96 0.03 -40.29
C THR A 133 -0.69 1.53 -40.12
N SER A 134 0.49 1.88 -39.63
CA SER A 134 0.99 3.26 -39.56
C SER A 134 1.24 3.85 -40.95
N ILE A 135 0.66 5.01 -41.25
CA ILE A 135 1.06 5.82 -42.40
C ILE A 135 2.02 6.92 -41.91
N SER A 136 3.28 6.78 -42.26
CA SER A 136 4.26 7.87 -42.27
C SER A 136 4.01 8.77 -43.48
N GLN A 137 4.01 10.09 -43.29
CA GLN A 137 4.10 11.05 -44.40
C GLN A 137 5.43 11.81 -44.34
N GLU A 138 6.14 11.77 -45.46
CA GLU A 138 7.33 12.57 -45.75
C GLU A 138 6.96 14.02 -46.08
N SER A 139 7.95 14.91 -46.03
CA SER A 139 7.95 16.09 -46.90
C SER A 139 9.37 16.46 -47.33
N SER A 140 9.65 16.33 -48.64
CA SER A 140 10.67 17.00 -49.48
C SER A 140 12.03 17.37 -48.86
N ALA A 141 13.16 16.85 -49.37
CA ALA A 141 13.77 17.20 -50.67
C ALA A 141 13.99 18.73 -50.83
N VAL A 142 15.19 19.22 -51.17
CA VAL A 142 15.86 19.04 -52.46
C VAL A 142 17.35 18.78 -52.28
N ALA A 143 17.91 17.90 -53.12
CA ALA A 143 19.35 17.73 -53.28
C ALA A 143 19.88 18.64 -54.41
N ASP A 144 21.12 19.11 -54.29
CA ASP A 144 21.95 19.18 -55.49
C ASP A 144 23.42 18.85 -55.22
N THR A 145 24.08 18.37 -56.25
CA THR A 145 25.35 17.64 -56.22
C THR A 145 26.49 18.56 -56.63
N LEU A 146 27.70 18.39 -56.06
CA LEU A 146 28.97 18.42 -56.82
C LEU A 146 30.17 18.00 -55.96
N ALA A 147 31.26 17.62 -56.64
CA ALA A 147 32.27 16.70 -56.11
C ALA A 147 33.69 17.30 -56.01
N LEU A 148 34.53 16.68 -55.15
CA LEU A 148 36.01 16.79 -55.05
C LEU A 148 36.61 18.23 -54.96
N LYS A 149 37.52 18.52 -54.02
CA LYS A 149 38.89 17.96 -54.01
C LYS A 149 39.68 18.35 -52.74
N LYS A 150 40.67 17.52 -52.39
CA LYS A 150 41.62 17.69 -51.26
C LYS A 150 42.39 19.04 -51.26
N THR A 151 42.50 19.63 -50.07
CA THR A 151 43.76 20.09 -49.42
C THR A 151 43.59 19.71 -47.93
N THR A 152 44.37 18.84 -47.30
CA THR A 152 45.80 18.90 -46.97
C THR A 152 46.25 20.26 -46.43
N ASP A 153 46.24 20.43 -45.11
CA ASP A 153 47.47 20.89 -44.46
C ASP A 153 47.71 20.20 -43.11
N ARG A 154 48.97 20.07 -42.75
CA ARG A 154 49.48 19.54 -41.47
C ARG A 154 49.96 20.73 -40.65
N GLN A 155 49.54 20.83 -39.38
CA GLN A 155 50.37 21.54 -38.41
C GLN A 155 50.73 20.67 -37.21
N ARG A 156 51.99 20.24 -37.23
CA ARG A 156 52.69 19.61 -36.11
C ARG A 156 53.12 20.74 -35.16
N TRP A 157 52.84 20.61 -33.87
CA TRP A 157 53.71 21.25 -32.87
C TRP A 157 54.61 20.21 -32.22
N GLY A 158 55.90 20.31 -32.56
CA GLY A 158 57.01 19.68 -31.85
C GLY A 158 57.82 20.74 -31.09
N PRO A 159 58.62 20.35 -30.10
CA PRO A 159 58.91 21.21 -28.96
C PRO A 159 60.23 21.98 -29.07
N ARG A 160 60.38 23.01 -28.22
CA ARG A 160 61.69 23.42 -27.69
C ARG A 160 61.55 24.00 -26.29
N GLN A 161 62.39 23.51 -25.39
CA GLN A 161 62.50 23.93 -23.99
C GLN A 161 63.76 24.80 -23.77
N TRP A 162 63.94 25.21 -22.49
CA TRP A 162 65.14 25.73 -21.79
C TRP A 162 65.18 27.27 -21.66
N TRP A 163 65.48 27.89 -20.51
CA TRP A 163 65.96 27.46 -19.16
C TRP A 163 65.69 28.63 -18.15
N LEU A 164 65.74 28.59 -16.80
CA LEU A 164 66.03 27.57 -15.75
C LEU A 164 65.55 28.11 -14.35
N THR A 165 65.56 27.26 -13.31
CA THR A 165 65.74 27.55 -11.84
C THR A 165 64.61 28.09 -10.94
N GLY A 166 64.47 27.44 -9.76
CA GLY A 166 63.73 27.88 -8.56
C GLY A 166 62.31 27.30 -8.47
N THR A 167 61.97 26.30 -7.63
CA THR A 167 62.43 26.04 -6.26
C THR A 167 62.13 24.58 -5.86
N VAL A 168 63.14 23.86 -5.33
CA VAL A 168 62.98 22.44 -4.91
C VAL A 168 62.54 22.29 -3.44
N GLY A 169 62.44 23.38 -2.68
CA GLY A 169 62.10 23.36 -1.25
C GLY A 169 60.61 23.19 -0.89
N LEU A 170 59.68 23.42 -1.82
CA LEU A 170 58.24 23.50 -1.52
C LEU A 170 57.42 22.25 -1.88
N LEU A 171 57.94 21.38 -2.76
CA LEU A 171 57.20 20.18 -3.21
C LEU A 171 57.23 19.00 -2.23
N LEU A 172 58.17 18.98 -1.27
CA LEU A 172 58.25 17.90 -0.27
C LEU A 172 57.43 18.16 1.01
N LEU A 173 56.95 19.38 1.23
CA LEU A 173 55.99 19.70 2.31
C LEU A 173 54.53 19.53 1.86
N GLY A 174 54.21 19.80 0.59
CA GLY A 174 52.86 19.61 0.04
C GLY A 174 52.41 18.14 -0.03
N MET A 175 53.34 17.20 -0.23
CA MET A 175 53.03 15.77 -0.40
C MET A 175 52.78 15.03 0.93
N GLY A 176 53.28 15.56 2.06
CA GLY A 176 52.98 15.03 3.40
C GLY A 176 51.60 15.43 3.92
N ILE A 177 51.21 16.70 3.72
CA ILE A 177 49.94 17.25 4.20
C ILE A 177 48.74 16.64 3.44
N THR A 178 48.91 16.39 2.13
CA THR A 178 47.90 15.70 1.32
C THR A 178 47.71 14.23 1.72
N PHE A 179 48.79 13.50 2.03
CA PHE A 179 48.69 12.11 2.49
C PHE A 179 48.08 12.00 3.90
N GLY A 180 48.41 12.94 4.80
CA GLY A 180 47.84 13.01 6.16
C GLY A 180 46.33 13.23 6.18
N LEU A 181 45.82 14.15 5.33
CA LEU A 181 44.39 14.44 5.24
C LEU A 181 43.58 13.31 4.59
N ILE A 182 44.17 12.54 3.66
CA ILE A 182 43.52 11.35 3.08
C ILE A 182 43.43 10.22 4.11
N ARG A 183 44.46 10.02 4.95
CA ARG A 183 44.42 9.01 6.02
C ARG A 183 43.43 9.38 7.13
N ALA A 184 43.40 10.65 7.56
CA ALA A 184 42.44 11.14 8.55
C ALA A 184 40.97 11.11 8.09
N ARG A 185 40.71 11.05 6.77
CA ARG A 185 39.37 10.84 6.20
C ARG A 185 38.98 9.36 6.12
N LYS A 186 39.95 8.46 6.03
CA LYS A 186 39.72 6.99 6.00
C LYS A 186 39.37 6.42 7.39
N GLU A 187 39.80 7.07 8.47
CA GLU A 187 39.52 6.64 9.85
C GLU A 187 38.24 7.29 10.46
N ARG A 188 37.55 8.17 9.72
CA ARG A 188 36.19 8.66 10.08
C ARG A 188 35.05 7.90 9.38
N ASN A 189 35.37 7.03 8.43
CA ASN A 189 34.42 6.14 7.76
C ASN A 189 34.44 4.71 8.35
N ALA A 190 35.06 4.51 9.51
CA ALA A 190 34.81 3.34 10.32
C ALA A 190 33.43 3.50 10.98
N SER A 191 32.40 2.91 10.37
CA SER A 191 31.15 2.64 11.07
C SER A 191 31.48 1.94 12.40
N PRO A 192 30.76 2.22 13.50
CA PRO A 192 30.88 1.38 14.68
C PRO A 192 30.65 -0.08 14.27
N PRO A 193 31.32 -1.05 14.93
CA PRO A 193 31.08 -2.45 14.63
C PRO A 193 29.58 -2.69 14.73
N VAL A 194 28.99 -3.21 13.66
CA VAL A 194 27.60 -3.66 13.66
C VAL A 194 27.53 -4.71 14.77
N SER A 195 26.91 -4.36 15.91
CA SER A 195 26.52 -5.33 16.92
C SER A 195 25.83 -6.45 16.17
N GLY A 196 26.28 -7.68 16.42
CA GLY A 196 25.96 -8.81 15.56
C GLY A 196 24.46 -9.05 15.45
N ILE A 197 24.11 -10.05 14.64
CA ILE A 197 22.76 -10.62 14.60
C ILE A 197 22.50 -11.33 15.94
N GLU A 198 22.32 -10.55 16.99
CA GLU A 198 21.52 -10.94 18.12
C GLU A 198 20.11 -11.06 17.55
N ALA A 199 19.64 -12.30 17.46
CA ALA A 199 18.25 -12.58 17.15
C ALA A 199 17.42 -11.92 18.26
N ALA A 200 17.01 -10.68 18.01
CA ALA A 200 16.14 -9.94 18.90
C ALA A 200 14.98 -10.88 19.22
N ALA A 201 14.79 -11.17 20.51
CA ALA A 201 13.70 -12.00 20.96
C ALA A 201 12.43 -11.55 20.22
N PRO A 202 11.59 -12.48 19.72
CA PRO A 202 10.38 -12.10 19.04
C PRO A 202 9.67 -11.07 19.93
N PRO A 203 9.15 -9.96 19.36
CA PRO A 203 8.33 -9.06 20.14
C PRO A 203 7.28 -9.90 20.84
N VAL A 204 6.84 -9.48 22.03
CA VAL A 204 5.72 -10.14 22.71
C VAL A 204 4.43 -9.77 21.99
N GLU A 205 4.33 -10.20 20.73
CA GLU A 205 3.08 -10.40 20.02
C GLU A 205 2.26 -11.29 20.94
N SER A 206 1.08 -10.80 21.28
CA SER A 206 0.39 -11.25 22.48
C SER A 206 0.15 -12.77 22.41
N LEU A 207 0.38 -13.46 23.53
CA LEU A 207 -0.09 -14.84 23.76
C LEU A 207 -1.63 -14.96 23.76
N ILE A 208 -2.30 -13.84 23.49
CA ILE A 208 -3.72 -13.64 23.19
C ILE A 208 -3.76 -13.37 21.68
N GLY A 209 -4.55 -14.15 20.93
CA GLY A 209 -4.69 -13.98 19.47
C GLY A 209 -5.19 -12.60 19.04
N PRO A 210 -5.37 -12.35 17.72
CA PRO A 210 -5.79 -11.05 17.21
C PRO A 210 -7.04 -10.55 17.96
N PRO A 211 -7.09 -9.28 18.39
CA PRO A 211 -8.13 -8.81 19.30
C PRO A 211 -9.51 -9.01 18.67
N THR A 212 -10.35 -9.80 19.33
CA THR A 212 -11.67 -10.20 18.83
C THR A 212 -12.73 -9.19 19.24
N GLY A 213 -13.58 -8.81 18.30
CA GLY A 213 -14.65 -7.85 18.54
C GLY A 213 -15.21 -7.24 17.27
N GLN A 214 -16.28 -6.47 17.43
CA GLN A 214 -16.92 -5.76 16.32
C GLN A 214 -16.04 -4.60 15.84
N GLU A 215 -15.65 -4.62 14.56
CA GLU A 215 -15.09 -3.44 13.89
C GLU A 215 -16.23 -2.54 13.39
N ILE A 216 -16.16 -1.24 13.67
CA ILE A 216 -17.16 -0.24 13.25
C ILE A 216 -16.47 0.78 12.33
N ARG A 217 -17.09 1.10 11.20
CA ARG A 217 -16.58 2.05 10.20
C ARG A 217 -17.70 2.93 9.67
N ILE A 218 -17.56 4.24 9.80
CA ILE A 218 -18.59 5.25 9.47
C ILE A 218 -17.98 6.36 8.63
N LEU A 219 -18.58 6.67 7.47
CA LEU A 219 -18.20 7.79 6.62
C LEU A 219 -19.03 9.02 6.96
N ALA A 220 -18.43 9.97 7.68
CA ALA A 220 -19.11 11.17 8.14
C ALA A 220 -19.53 12.06 6.95
N GLY A 221 -20.78 12.53 6.98
CA GLY A 221 -21.41 13.25 5.87
C GLY A 221 -21.75 12.42 4.62
N SER A 222 -21.42 11.11 4.57
CA SER A 222 -21.74 10.27 3.41
C SER A 222 -23.16 9.71 3.47
N SER A 223 -23.90 9.80 2.37
CA SER A 223 -25.17 9.09 2.19
C SER A 223 -25.03 7.66 1.65
N ARG A 224 -23.80 7.17 1.43
CA ARG A 224 -23.53 5.84 0.85
C ARG A 224 -22.44 5.08 1.59
N SER A 225 -22.66 3.78 1.79
CA SER A 225 -21.64 2.83 2.23
C SER A 225 -20.68 2.50 1.08
N LEU A 226 -19.42 2.24 1.38
CA LEU A 226 -18.34 2.01 0.40
C LEU A 226 -17.34 0.98 0.90
N VAL A 227 -16.59 0.38 -0.02
CA VAL A 227 -15.52 -0.58 0.29
C VAL A 227 -14.18 0.10 -0.01
N ASP A 228 -13.22 0.00 0.91
CA ASP A 228 -11.85 0.51 0.71
C ASP A 228 -10.99 -0.45 -0.13
N HIS A 229 -9.78 -0.01 -0.46
CA HIS A 229 -8.79 -0.87 -1.11
C HIS A 229 -8.36 -2.08 -0.26
N ALA A 230 -8.57 -2.04 1.07
CA ALA A 230 -8.34 -3.17 1.99
C ALA A 230 -9.49 -4.20 1.99
N GLY A 231 -10.58 -3.95 1.26
CA GLY A 231 -11.77 -4.80 1.21
C GLY A 231 -12.71 -4.66 2.42
N LYS A 232 -12.51 -3.67 3.31
CA LYS A 232 -13.39 -3.40 4.45
C LYS A 232 -14.58 -2.55 4.00
N LEU A 233 -15.77 -2.89 4.53
CA LEU A 233 -16.97 -2.10 4.34
C LEU A 233 -17.03 -0.94 5.34
N TRP A 234 -17.13 0.26 4.82
CA TRP A 234 -17.44 1.49 5.55
C TRP A 234 -18.91 1.85 5.35
N SER A 235 -19.63 2.11 6.43
CA SER A 235 -21.05 2.48 6.37
C SER A 235 -21.26 3.94 5.99
N ALA A 236 -22.42 4.24 5.39
CA ALA A 236 -22.96 5.60 5.34
C ALA A 236 -23.06 6.22 6.75
N ASP A 237 -23.20 7.54 6.82
CA ASP A 237 -23.23 8.27 8.09
C ASP A 237 -24.45 7.89 8.95
N TYR A 238 -24.22 7.51 10.21
CA TYR A 238 -25.27 7.15 11.17
C TYR A 238 -24.87 7.46 12.61
N GLY A 239 -25.84 7.46 13.53
CA GLY A 239 -25.60 7.66 14.96
C GLY A 239 -25.22 9.10 15.33
N PHE A 240 -25.29 10.05 14.40
CA PHE A 240 -24.95 11.45 14.65
C PHE A 240 -26.12 12.29 15.15
N SER A 241 -25.81 13.39 15.81
CA SER A 241 -26.71 14.54 15.97
C SER A 241 -25.95 15.86 15.85
N GLY A 242 -26.61 16.87 15.28
CA GLY A 242 -25.97 18.15 14.94
C GLY A 242 -25.06 18.08 13.69
N GLY A 243 -24.57 19.26 13.29
CA GLY A 243 -23.73 19.44 12.11
C GLY A 243 -24.42 19.16 10.77
N GLU A 244 -23.72 19.48 9.70
CA GLU A 244 -24.19 19.34 8.32
C GLU A 244 -23.22 18.48 7.50
N ALA A 245 -23.74 17.77 6.50
CA ALA A 245 -22.95 17.02 5.56
C ALA A 245 -22.42 17.94 4.46
N LEU A 246 -21.10 18.08 4.38
CA LEU A 246 -20.40 18.77 3.30
C LEU A 246 -19.85 17.75 2.31
N LYS A 247 -19.93 18.06 1.01
CA LYS A 247 -19.32 17.28 -0.07
C LYS A 247 -18.43 18.19 -0.90
N THR A 248 -17.15 17.83 -1.03
CA THR A 248 -16.20 18.57 -1.88
C THR A 248 -16.19 18.02 -3.31
N THR A 249 -15.80 18.88 -4.25
CA THR A 249 -15.51 18.53 -5.65
C THR A 249 -14.03 18.19 -5.87
N ALA A 250 -13.19 18.26 -4.83
CA ALA A 250 -11.76 17.98 -4.93
C ALA A 250 -11.47 16.60 -5.57
N ALA A 251 -10.74 16.64 -6.68
CA ALA A 251 -10.38 15.44 -7.43
C ALA A 251 -9.33 14.59 -6.68
N HIS A 252 -8.43 15.24 -5.96
CA HIS A 252 -7.30 14.64 -5.26
C HIS A 252 -7.38 14.90 -3.75
N ILE A 253 -6.93 13.92 -2.96
CA ILE A 253 -6.61 14.06 -1.54
C ILE A 253 -5.28 13.32 -1.32
N ALA A 254 -4.27 13.98 -0.75
CA ALA A 254 -2.96 13.40 -0.48
C ALA A 254 -2.97 12.46 0.73
N ARG A 255 -1.91 11.64 0.91
CA ARG A 255 -1.76 10.69 2.05
C ARG A 255 -2.85 9.63 2.18
N THR A 256 -3.57 9.34 1.10
CA THR A 256 -4.59 8.28 1.08
C THR A 256 -4.64 7.57 -0.27
N GLN A 257 -4.87 6.26 -0.25
CA GLN A 257 -5.26 5.49 -1.43
C GLN A 257 -6.78 5.57 -1.69
N ASP A 258 -7.56 5.94 -0.67
CA ASP A 258 -9.01 6.05 -0.69
C ASP A 258 -9.46 7.53 -0.58
N PRO A 259 -9.17 8.39 -1.58
CA PRO A 259 -9.50 9.82 -1.51
C PRO A 259 -11.02 10.07 -1.45
N PHE A 260 -11.83 9.08 -1.82
CA PHE A 260 -13.29 9.17 -1.80
C PHE A 260 -13.91 9.16 -0.40
N PHE A 261 -13.21 8.68 0.64
CA PHE A 261 -13.66 8.81 2.03
C PHE A 261 -13.57 10.24 2.54
N TYR A 262 -12.58 10.99 2.06
CA TYR A 262 -12.33 12.37 2.43
C TYR A 262 -13.11 13.36 1.55
N ARG A 263 -13.86 12.88 0.55
CA ARG A 263 -14.74 13.71 -0.31
C ARG A 263 -16.06 14.13 0.35
N THR A 264 -16.43 13.50 1.46
CA THR A 264 -17.51 13.95 2.34
C THR A 264 -16.96 14.17 3.75
N ASN A 265 -17.52 15.13 4.46
CA ASN A 265 -17.30 15.29 5.88
C ASN A 265 -18.58 15.78 6.57
N ARG A 266 -18.68 15.52 7.87
CA ARG A 266 -19.60 16.26 8.75
C ARG A 266 -18.88 17.50 9.27
N GLN A 267 -19.53 18.65 9.27
CA GLN A 267 -18.98 19.89 9.83
C GLN A 267 -19.97 20.64 10.72
N GLY A 268 -19.46 21.56 11.54
CA GLY A 268 -20.26 22.38 12.46
C GLY A 268 -20.02 22.01 13.92
N GLN A 269 -21.10 21.92 14.70
CA GLN A 269 -21.10 21.42 16.08
C GLN A 269 -21.92 20.13 16.09
N PHE A 270 -21.32 18.99 16.42
CA PHE A 270 -21.98 17.69 16.29
C PHE A 270 -21.42 16.64 17.26
N ARG A 271 -22.18 15.56 17.45
CA ARG A 271 -21.75 14.37 18.19
C ARG A 271 -22.16 13.08 17.49
N TYR A 272 -21.52 11.98 17.86
CA TYR A 272 -21.87 10.61 17.51
C TYR A 272 -22.16 9.81 18.78
N ASP A 273 -23.22 9.01 18.74
CA ASP A 273 -23.61 8.05 19.77
C ASP A 273 -23.60 6.66 19.14
N ILE A 274 -22.52 5.91 19.35
CA ILE A 274 -22.27 4.62 18.69
C ILE A 274 -22.47 3.50 19.70
N PRO A 275 -23.43 2.57 19.51
CA PRO A 275 -23.53 1.38 20.37
C PRO A 275 -22.24 0.56 20.30
N LEU A 276 -21.63 0.30 21.46
CA LEU A 276 -20.33 -0.34 21.54
C LEU A 276 -20.33 -1.40 22.65
N PRO A 277 -20.15 -2.70 22.34
CA PRO A 277 -20.08 -3.75 23.35
C PRO A 277 -18.99 -3.49 24.40
N LYS A 278 -19.11 -4.13 25.56
CA LYS A 278 -18.06 -4.07 26.58
C LYS A 278 -16.78 -4.69 26.03
N GLY A 279 -15.72 -3.89 25.98
CA GLY A 279 -14.41 -4.25 25.46
C GLY A 279 -13.48 -3.05 25.50
N ILE A 280 -12.25 -3.26 25.02
CA ILE A 280 -11.28 -2.20 24.78
C ILE A 280 -11.10 -2.07 23.28
N TYR A 281 -11.03 -0.83 22.83
CA TYR A 281 -11.03 -0.46 21.44
C TYR A 281 -9.93 0.56 21.13
N GLU A 282 -9.52 0.55 19.89
CA GLU A 282 -8.69 1.54 19.25
C GLU A 282 -9.58 2.39 18.34
N LEU A 283 -9.54 3.70 18.53
CA LEU A 283 -10.32 4.66 17.76
C LEU A 283 -9.41 5.41 16.78
N HIS A 284 -9.76 5.36 15.50
CA HIS A 284 -9.18 6.16 14.43
C HIS A 284 -10.18 7.23 14.03
N LEU A 285 -9.77 8.49 14.10
CA LEU A 285 -10.53 9.63 13.59
C LEU A 285 -9.85 10.17 12.34
N HIS A 286 -10.56 10.15 11.22
CA HIS A 286 -10.06 10.57 9.91
C HIS A 286 -10.54 11.97 9.56
N PHE A 287 -9.61 12.81 9.11
CA PHE A 287 -9.84 14.20 8.76
C PHE A 287 -9.21 14.53 7.41
N ALA A 288 -9.80 15.48 6.69
CA ALA A 288 -9.13 16.26 5.67
C ALA A 288 -9.80 17.63 5.60
N GLU A 289 -9.01 18.70 5.59
CA GLU A 289 -9.56 20.04 5.32
C GLU A 289 -9.79 20.18 3.81
N THR A 290 -11.05 20.41 3.43
CA THR A 290 -11.50 20.45 2.03
C THR A 290 -12.18 21.76 1.65
N VAL A 291 -12.17 22.75 2.55
CA VAL A 291 -12.68 24.11 2.38
C VAL A 291 -11.55 25.12 2.49
N PHE A 292 -10.80 25.10 3.61
CA PHE A 292 -9.83 26.14 3.95
C PHE A 292 -8.39 25.78 3.58
N GLY A 293 -7.75 26.63 2.77
CA GLY A 293 -6.33 26.48 2.42
C GLY A 293 -6.05 26.69 0.93
N PRO A 294 -4.76 26.80 0.56
CA PRO A 294 -4.36 27.17 -0.80
C PRO A 294 -4.76 26.13 -1.85
N GLU A 295 -4.88 24.86 -1.49
CA GLU A 295 -5.23 23.79 -2.45
C GLU A 295 -6.74 23.54 -2.54
N SER A 296 -7.51 23.87 -1.50
CA SER A 296 -8.96 23.60 -1.44
C SER A 296 -9.85 24.65 -2.12
N GLY A 297 -9.25 25.68 -2.74
CA GLY A 297 -9.95 26.71 -3.52
C GLY A 297 -10.75 27.74 -2.70
N GLY A 298 -10.84 27.57 -1.37
CA GLY A 298 -11.41 28.56 -0.45
C GLY A 298 -10.34 29.45 0.19
N SER A 299 -10.74 30.63 0.66
CA SER A 299 -9.85 31.52 1.42
C SER A 299 -9.68 31.04 2.86
N GLY A 300 -8.45 31.07 3.37
CA GLY A 300 -8.10 30.61 4.71
C GLY A 300 -6.93 29.63 4.69
N GLY A 301 -6.87 28.75 5.69
CA GLY A 301 -5.81 27.77 5.91
C GLY A 301 -5.68 27.44 7.40
N GLU A 302 -4.46 27.24 7.88
CA GLU A 302 -4.15 27.09 9.31
C GLU A 302 -4.82 28.16 10.18
N GLY A 303 -5.30 27.76 11.35
CA GLY A 303 -6.07 28.59 12.27
C GLY A 303 -7.51 28.85 11.84
N SER A 304 -7.94 28.47 10.63
CA SER A 304 -9.32 28.71 10.15
C SER A 304 -10.31 27.70 10.73
N ARG A 305 -9.86 26.49 11.08
CA ARG A 305 -10.71 25.41 11.62
C ARG A 305 -10.08 24.78 12.86
N ILE A 306 -10.37 25.37 14.02
CA ILE A 306 -9.89 24.90 15.33
C ILE A 306 -11.04 24.20 16.07
N MET A 307 -10.80 22.99 16.59
CA MET A 307 -11.79 22.20 17.34
C MET A 307 -11.23 21.47 18.56
N THR A 308 -12.11 21.20 19.52
CA THR A 308 -11.91 20.21 20.59
C THR A 308 -12.73 18.96 20.25
N VAL A 309 -12.12 17.78 20.44
CA VAL A 309 -12.78 16.47 20.30
C VAL A 309 -12.77 15.76 21.64
N ARG A 310 -13.91 15.17 22.02
CA ARG A 310 -14.08 14.40 23.26
C ARG A 310 -14.60 13.00 22.97
N ALA A 311 -14.21 12.04 23.80
CA ALA A 311 -14.84 10.72 23.89
C ALA A 311 -15.32 10.50 25.33
N ASN A 312 -16.60 10.19 25.52
CA ASN A 312 -17.23 9.99 26.83
C ASN A 312 -16.91 11.14 27.82
N GLY A 313 -16.95 12.39 27.34
CA GLY A 313 -16.59 13.61 28.09
C GLY A 313 -15.08 13.89 28.22
N LYS A 314 -14.21 12.88 28.15
CA LYS A 314 -12.74 13.02 28.17
C LYS A 314 -12.26 13.68 26.89
N THR A 315 -11.49 14.77 27.01
CA THR A 315 -10.85 15.40 25.85
C THR A 315 -9.80 14.47 25.22
N LEU A 316 -9.96 14.20 23.93
CA LEU A 316 -8.98 13.47 23.10
C LEU A 316 -8.07 14.46 22.35
N LEU A 317 -8.67 15.49 21.76
CA LEU A 317 -7.98 16.55 21.04
C LEU A 317 -8.45 17.91 21.56
N LYS A 318 -7.54 18.87 21.70
CA LYS A 318 -7.82 20.23 22.19
C LYS A 318 -7.19 21.23 21.24
N ARG A 319 -7.94 22.24 20.79
CA ARG A 319 -7.48 23.25 19.82
C ARG A 319 -6.82 22.66 18.58
N PHE A 320 -7.32 21.52 18.13
CA PHE A 320 -6.81 20.78 16.98
C PHE A 320 -7.22 21.48 15.69
N ASP A 321 -6.23 21.71 14.82
CA ASP A 321 -6.40 22.23 13.47
C ASP A 321 -5.90 21.18 12.47
N VAL A 322 -6.76 20.83 11.51
CA VAL A 322 -6.49 19.74 10.55
C VAL A 322 -5.40 20.15 9.56
N VAL A 323 -5.31 21.43 9.18
CA VAL A 323 -4.30 21.90 8.22
C VAL A 323 -2.93 21.89 8.89
N GLU A 324 -2.83 22.34 10.14
CA GLU A 324 -1.59 22.34 10.92
C GLU A 324 -1.07 20.91 11.18
N ASP A 325 -1.95 19.97 11.55
CA ASP A 325 -1.55 18.60 11.84
C ASP A 325 -1.25 17.79 10.57
N ALA A 326 -2.01 17.99 9.49
CA ALA A 326 -1.71 17.40 8.18
C ALA A 326 -0.48 18.03 7.51
N GLY A 327 -0.22 19.31 7.76
CA GLY A 327 0.78 20.13 7.06
C GLY A 327 0.32 20.69 5.71
N ALA A 328 -0.94 20.46 5.30
CA ALA A 328 -1.57 21.00 4.10
C ALA A 328 -3.09 20.80 4.08
N SER A 329 -3.81 21.62 3.32
CA SER A 329 -5.18 21.34 2.88
C SER A 329 -5.22 20.14 1.91
N LEU A 330 -6.41 19.58 1.64
CA LEU A 330 -6.59 18.41 0.75
C LEU A 330 -5.65 17.22 1.06
N THR A 331 -5.26 17.07 2.32
CA THR A 331 -4.38 15.99 2.78
C THR A 331 -5.11 15.19 3.85
N ALA A 332 -5.10 13.87 3.71
CA ALA A 332 -5.65 12.96 4.70
C ALA A 332 -4.80 12.99 5.97
N ASP A 333 -5.49 13.09 7.10
CA ASP A 333 -4.93 13.02 8.44
C ASP A 333 -5.73 12.03 9.30
N VAL A 334 -5.04 11.34 10.21
CA VAL A 334 -5.63 10.31 11.06
C VAL A 334 -5.06 10.41 12.47
N LYS A 335 -5.93 10.42 13.47
CA LYS A 335 -5.57 10.47 14.89
C LYS A 335 -6.00 9.17 15.55
N VAL A 336 -5.06 8.48 16.19
CA VAL A 336 -5.26 7.15 16.81
C VAL A 336 -5.28 7.27 18.32
N PHE A 337 -6.30 6.68 18.95
CA PHE A 337 -6.48 6.66 20.40
C PHE A 337 -6.67 5.21 20.87
N PRO A 338 -5.71 4.64 21.62
CA PRO A 338 -5.87 3.33 22.24
C PRO A 338 -6.77 3.45 23.50
N GLU A 339 -7.14 2.30 24.06
CA GLU A 339 -7.84 2.20 25.35
C GLU A 339 -9.19 2.94 25.41
N ILE A 340 -9.92 2.99 24.30
CA ILE A 340 -11.31 3.46 24.26
C ILE A 340 -12.23 2.35 24.78
N THR A 341 -13.15 2.70 25.68
CA THR A 341 -14.18 1.81 26.21
C THR A 341 -15.56 2.47 26.03
N PRO A 342 -16.67 1.70 25.96
CA PRO A 342 -18.00 2.28 26.09
C PRO A 342 -18.17 2.99 27.44
N ALA A 343 -19.08 3.97 27.47
CA ALA A 343 -19.61 4.57 28.68
C ALA A 343 -20.56 3.59 29.43
N SER A 344 -21.05 4.01 30.60
CA SER A 344 -21.87 3.17 31.48
C SER A 344 -23.22 2.74 30.89
N ASP A 345 -23.68 3.39 29.84
CA ASP A 345 -24.92 3.08 29.09
C ASP A 345 -24.70 2.11 27.91
N GLY A 346 -23.45 1.72 27.61
CA GLY A 346 -23.11 0.86 26.48
C GLY A 346 -22.86 1.60 25.16
N MET A 347 -22.68 2.92 25.20
CA MET A 347 -22.43 3.76 24.03
C MET A 347 -20.99 4.30 24.04
N LEU A 348 -20.43 4.58 22.86
CA LEU A 348 -19.31 5.49 22.69
C LEU A 348 -19.87 6.84 22.24
N HIS A 349 -19.75 7.86 23.09
CA HIS A 349 -20.12 9.23 22.76
C HIS A 349 -18.89 9.98 22.25
N LEU A 350 -18.90 10.44 21.01
CA LEU A 350 -17.86 11.31 20.45
C LEU A 350 -18.44 12.70 20.22
N GLU A 351 -17.80 13.75 20.75
CA GLU A 351 -18.25 15.14 20.60
C GLU A 351 -17.21 15.93 19.81
N PHE A 352 -17.66 16.69 18.81
CA PHE A 352 -16.85 17.49 17.91
C PHE A 352 -17.32 18.95 17.98
N ALA A 353 -16.54 19.78 18.66
CA ALA A 353 -16.89 21.16 18.94
C ALA A 353 -15.84 22.13 18.40
N GLY A 354 -16.22 22.99 17.46
CA GLY A 354 -15.38 24.10 17.01
C GLY A 354 -15.20 25.14 18.10
N GLU A 355 -14.00 25.70 18.21
CA GLU A 355 -13.65 26.76 19.16
C GLU A 355 -13.70 28.16 18.52
N ASP A 356 -13.78 29.20 19.34
CA ASP A 356 -13.69 30.61 18.89
C ASP A 356 -14.71 30.97 17.77
N GLY A 357 -15.89 30.35 17.78
CA GLY A 357 -16.94 30.52 16.76
C GLY A 357 -16.74 29.73 15.46
N LYS A 358 -15.70 28.89 15.39
CA LYS A 358 -15.37 28.05 14.22
C LYS A 358 -16.20 26.76 14.23
N GLN A 359 -16.05 25.99 13.16
CA GLN A 359 -16.72 24.69 12.97
C GLN A 359 -15.72 23.56 13.24
N ALA A 360 -16.18 22.44 13.82
CA ALA A 360 -15.44 21.19 13.79
C ALA A 360 -15.65 20.48 12.44
N THR A 361 -14.85 19.43 12.17
CA THR A 361 -15.04 18.57 11.00
C THR A 361 -14.58 17.15 11.25
N LEU A 362 -15.11 16.19 10.49
CA LEU A 362 -14.72 14.78 10.52
C LEU A 362 -15.05 14.13 9.18
N SER A 363 -14.13 13.35 8.61
CA SER A 363 -14.34 12.60 7.36
C SER A 363 -14.80 11.16 7.62
N ALA A 364 -14.21 10.47 8.60
CA ALA A 364 -14.62 9.12 8.96
C ALA A 364 -14.25 8.74 10.41
N ILE A 365 -14.92 7.70 10.92
CA ILE A 365 -14.68 7.07 12.21
C ILE A 365 -14.40 5.58 11.95
N GLU A 366 -13.31 5.07 12.50
CA GLU A 366 -13.05 3.63 12.59
C GLU A 366 -12.81 3.25 14.06
N VAL A 367 -13.51 2.21 14.53
CA VAL A 367 -13.39 1.65 15.88
C VAL A 367 -13.02 0.18 15.72
N LEU A 368 -11.85 -0.19 16.20
CA LEU A 368 -11.28 -1.52 16.10
C LEU A 368 -11.19 -2.14 17.49
N PRO A 369 -11.35 -3.48 17.67
CA PRO A 369 -11.00 -4.12 18.93
C PRO A 369 -9.50 -3.89 19.19
N GLY A 370 -9.21 -3.34 20.37
CA GLY A 370 -7.90 -2.77 20.72
C GLY A 370 -7.06 -3.70 21.59
N LEU A 371 -5.83 -3.26 21.86
CA LEU A 371 -4.92 -3.90 22.81
C LEU A 371 -4.79 -3.02 24.06
N HIS A 372 -4.53 -3.64 25.22
CA HIS A 372 -4.20 -2.91 26.45
C HIS A 372 -2.88 -2.16 26.26
N GLY A 373 -2.82 -0.88 26.65
CA GLY A 373 -1.61 -0.03 26.61
C GLY A 373 -1.01 0.26 25.23
N HIS A 374 -1.49 -0.36 24.16
CA HIS A 374 -0.83 -0.37 22.84
C HIS A 374 -1.83 -0.24 21.69
N ILE A 375 -1.34 0.24 20.55
CA ILE A 375 -2.08 0.16 19.28
C ILE A 375 -1.88 -1.21 18.60
N ARG A 376 -2.77 -1.57 17.68
CA ARG A 376 -2.58 -2.70 16.77
C ARG A 376 -1.31 -2.48 15.92
N PRO A 377 -0.57 -3.55 15.55
CA PRO A 377 0.50 -3.48 14.56
C PRO A 377 0.07 -2.77 13.27
N VAL A 378 0.85 -1.79 12.82
CA VAL A 378 0.64 -1.14 11.52
C VAL A 378 1.54 -1.81 10.49
N ARG A 379 0.94 -2.52 9.54
CA ARG A 379 1.64 -3.25 8.47
C ARG A 379 1.17 -2.71 7.13
N LEU A 380 2.06 -2.03 6.40
CA LEU A 380 1.80 -1.39 5.10
C LEU A 380 2.65 -2.08 4.02
N LEU A 381 2.05 -2.40 2.87
CA LEU A 381 2.81 -2.74 1.66
C LEU A 381 2.52 -1.73 0.56
N ALA A 382 3.54 -1.44 -0.25
CA ALA A 382 3.44 -0.55 -1.41
C ALA A 382 2.69 -1.22 -2.59
N ARG A 383 1.40 -1.53 -2.38
CA ARG A 383 0.49 -2.19 -3.33
C ARG A 383 -0.93 -1.68 -3.19
N GLN A 384 -1.74 -1.96 -4.20
CA GLN A 384 -3.13 -1.48 -4.27
C GLN A 384 -4.16 -2.33 -3.51
N THR A 385 -3.79 -3.51 -3.01
CA THR A 385 -4.69 -4.51 -2.41
C THR A 385 -4.06 -5.12 -1.16
N PRO A 386 -4.84 -5.64 -0.18
CA PRO A 386 -4.26 -6.22 1.02
C PRO A 386 -3.47 -7.48 0.69
N TYR A 387 -2.60 -7.88 1.61
CA TYR A 387 -1.83 -9.11 1.51
C TYR A 387 -1.87 -9.89 2.83
N TYR A 388 -1.66 -11.20 2.72
CA TYR A 388 -1.37 -12.08 3.86
C TYR A 388 -0.05 -12.77 3.55
N SER A 389 0.98 -12.50 4.35
CA SER A 389 2.28 -13.15 4.19
C SER A 389 2.24 -14.61 4.65
N ASN A 390 3.27 -15.37 4.31
CA ASN A 390 3.36 -16.80 4.65
C ASN A 390 3.36 -17.09 6.16
N ASP A 391 3.76 -16.13 7.00
CA ASP A 391 3.61 -16.14 8.46
C ASP A 391 2.19 -15.80 8.96
N SER A 392 1.24 -15.62 8.04
CA SER A 392 -0.16 -15.23 8.26
C SER A 392 -0.39 -13.79 8.75
N HIS A 393 0.63 -12.92 8.76
CA HIS A 393 0.41 -11.51 9.02
C HIS A 393 -0.40 -10.83 7.92
N TRP A 394 -1.42 -10.06 8.32
CA TRP A 394 -2.16 -9.19 7.41
C TRP A 394 -1.41 -7.89 7.19
N TRP A 395 -1.33 -7.48 5.93
CA TRP A 395 -0.76 -6.22 5.48
C TRP A 395 -1.82 -5.38 4.77
N SER A 396 -1.93 -4.12 5.18
CA SER A 396 -2.73 -3.10 4.52
C SER A 396 -2.17 -2.79 3.12
N PRO A 397 -3.04 -2.42 2.17
CA PRO A 397 -2.63 -1.62 1.02
C PRO A 397 -1.87 -0.34 1.42
N ASP A 398 -1.23 0.27 0.43
CA ASP A 398 -0.34 1.42 0.59
C ASP A 398 -1.11 2.66 1.05
N ASN A 399 -0.78 3.21 2.22
CA ASN A 399 -1.51 4.34 2.80
C ASN A 399 -0.56 5.31 3.51
N TYR A 400 -1.05 6.52 3.83
CA TYR A 400 -0.29 7.59 4.51
C TYR A 400 0.91 8.16 3.73
N PHE A 401 1.07 7.79 2.46
CA PHE A 401 2.21 8.21 1.62
C PHE A 401 2.02 9.60 0.97
N ALA A 402 3.10 10.34 0.80
CA ALA A 402 3.15 11.53 -0.04
C ALA A 402 4.33 11.43 -1.02
N GLY A 403 4.07 11.70 -2.30
CA GLY A 403 5.06 11.54 -3.38
C GLY A 403 5.33 10.09 -3.78
N GLY A 404 6.28 9.91 -4.70
CA GLY A 404 6.67 8.62 -5.26
C GLY A 404 5.64 7.98 -6.19
N GLN A 405 6.01 6.84 -6.77
CA GLN A 405 5.21 6.04 -7.68
C GLN A 405 5.24 4.58 -7.25
N LEU A 406 4.16 3.85 -7.54
CA LEU A 406 4.12 2.40 -7.38
C LEU A 406 4.71 1.71 -8.61
N ALA A 407 5.47 0.65 -8.37
CA ALA A 407 5.91 -0.32 -9.37
C ALA A 407 5.48 -1.73 -8.93
N SER A 408 5.35 -2.63 -9.90
CA SER A 408 5.00 -4.04 -9.67
C SER A 408 5.78 -4.90 -10.66
N PHE A 409 6.25 -6.05 -10.18
CA PHE A 409 7.21 -6.91 -10.85
C PHE A 409 6.69 -8.34 -10.87
N THR A 410 6.81 -9.00 -12.02
CA THR A 410 6.44 -10.41 -12.19
C THR A 410 7.58 -11.38 -11.88
N THR A 411 8.82 -10.88 -11.80
CA THR A 411 10.01 -11.67 -11.46
C THR A 411 10.12 -11.82 -9.93
N PRO A 412 10.06 -13.05 -9.38
CA PRO A 412 10.23 -13.29 -7.96
C PRO A 412 11.63 -12.90 -7.48
N VAL A 413 11.72 -12.31 -6.29
CA VAL A 413 13.00 -12.03 -5.61
C VAL A 413 13.57 -13.29 -4.96
N THR A 414 14.89 -13.33 -4.81
CA THR A 414 15.61 -14.38 -4.06
C THR A 414 15.85 -13.95 -2.60
N GLY A 415 16.10 -14.92 -1.72
CA GLY A 415 16.47 -14.66 -0.32
C GLY A 415 15.31 -14.47 0.65
N THR A 416 14.09 -14.84 0.24
CA THR A 416 12.88 -14.84 1.07
C THR A 416 12.10 -16.14 0.83
N ASP A 417 11.40 -16.64 1.84
CA ASP A 417 10.40 -17.71 1.72
C ASP A 417 9.03 -17.19 1.24
N ASP A 418 8.82 -15.88 1.32
CA ASP A 418 7.68 -15.14 0.77
C ASP A 418 8.16 -14.13 -0.29
N PRO A 419 8.22 -14.53 -1.59
CA PRO A 419 8.58 -13.61 -2.68
C PRO A 419 7.42 -12.72 -3.13
N GLU A 420 6.17 -13.08 -2.81
CA GLU A 420 4.98 -12.31 -3.22
C GLU A 420 4.82 -11.03 -2.38
N LEU A 421 5.22 -11.05 -1.10
CA LEU A 421 5.35 -9.84 -0.29
C LEU A 421 6.20 -8.74 -0.97
N PHE A 422 7.18 -9.14 -1.79
CA PHE A 422 8.10 -8.24 -2.47
C PHE A 422 7.72 -7.95 -3.93
N GLU A 423 6.59 -8.43 -4.46
CA GLU A 423 6.15 -8.21 -5.87
C GLU A 423 5.96 -6.72 -6.24
N SER A 424 5.88 -5.82 -5.26
CA SER A 424 5.56 -4.39 -5.47
C SER A 424 6.41 -3.47 -4.59
N GLU A 425 6.69 -2.26 -5.08
CA GLU A 425 7.44 -1.25 -4.33
C GLU A 425 6.95 0.18 -4.62
N ARG A 426 7.17 1.10 -3.67
CA ARG A 426 7.08 2.54 -3.88
C ARG A 426 8.48 3.09 -4.10
N TRP A 427 8.69 3.82 -5.19
CA TRP A 427 9.97 4.44 -5.55
C TRP A 427 9.81 5.93 -5.89
N GLY A 428 10.91 6.67 -5.98
CA GLY A 428 10.91 8.10 -6.34
C GLY A 428 11.38 8.98 -5.19
N ASN A 429 10.81 10.18 -5.02
CA ASN A 429 10.99 10.97 -3.78
C ASN A 429 9.67 10.94 -3.01
N PHE A 430 9.66 10.42 -1.78
CA PHE A 430 8.43 10.17 -1.02
C PHE A 430 8.63 10.12 0.49
N SER A 431 7.51 10.21 1.21
CA SER A 431 7.43 10.04 2.67
C SER A 431 6.16 9.29 3.07
N TYR A 432 6.14 8.77 4.29
CA TYR A 432 4.98 8.19 4.97
C TYR A 432 4.75 8.94 6.28
N ALA A 433 3.52 9.39 6.55
CA ALA A 433 3.14 10.01 7.82
C ALA A 433 2.27 9.04 8.64
N ILE A 434 2.89 8.00 9.19
CA ILE A 434 2.17 6.88 9.80
C ILE A 434 1.60 7.32 11.16
N PRO A 435 0.26 7.27 11.35
CA PRO A 435 -0.37 7.73 12.58
C PRO A 435 -0.22 6.68 13.68
N VAL A 436 0.21 7.09 14.88
CA VAL A 436 0.39 6.22 16.05
C VAL A 436 0.00 6.95 17.34
N ALA A 437 -0.25 6.18 18.40
CA ALA A 437 -0.47 6.74 19.73
C ALA A 437 0.87 7.21 20.36
N PRO A 438 0.84 7.99 21.47
CA PRO A 438 2.03 8.23 22.27
C PRO A 438 2.60 6.91 22.80
N GLY A 439 3.86 6.62 22.49
CA GLY A 439 4.51 5.36 22.84
C GLY A 439 5.86 5.21 22.15
N LYS A 440 6.50 4.06 22.36
CA LYS A 440 7.73 3.65 21.67
C LYS A 440 7.41 2.56 20.65
N TYR A 441 8.12 2.62 19.53
CA TYR A 441 7.85 1.80 18.36
C TYR A 441 9.12 1.20 17.78
N THR A 442 8.95 -0.03 17.29
CA THR A 442 9.86 -0.72 16.40
C THR A 442 9.38 -0.48 14.98
N VAL A 443 10.24 0.01 14.08
CA VAL A 443 9.94 0.10 12.65
C VAL A 443 10.83 -0.88 11.89
N THR A 444 10.23 -1.74 11.06
CA THR A 444 10.94 -2.59 10.11
C THR A 444 10.64 -2.11 8.69
N LEU A 445 11.67 -1.74 7.95
CA LEU A 445 11.57 -1.35 6.53
C LEU A 445 11.98 -2.54 5.66
N PHE A 446 11.19 -2.84 4.63
CA PHE A 446 11.41 -3.95 3.69
C PHE A 446 11.77 -3.39 2.31
N PHE A 447 12.74 -4.00 1.66
CA PHE A 447 13.31 -3.56 0.38
C PHE A 447 13.54 -4.77 -0.55
N ALA A 448 13.50 -4.52 -1.86
CA ALA A 448 13.90 -5.48 -2.88
C ALA A 448 15.00 -4.86 -3.74
N ALA A 449 16.21 -5.43 -3.72
CA ALA A 449 17.26 -5.06 -4.65
C ALA A 449 16.95 -5.67 -6.03
N ARG A 450 16.65 -4.81 -6.99
CA ARG A 450 16.25 -5.16 -8.37
C ARG A 450 17.10 -4.40 -9.38
N HIS A 451 17.44 -5.05 -10.49
CA HIS A 451 18.14 -4.42 -11.61
C HIS A 451 17.17 -3.85 -12.66
N ASP A 452 15.88 -4.22 -12.59
CA ASP A 452 14.80 -3.83 -13.50
C ASP A 452 13.84 -2.77 -12.90
N SER A 453 14.11 -2.26 -11.69
CA SER A 453 13.34 -1.15 -11.11
C SER A 453 13.30 0.04 -12.09
N PRO A 454 12.16 0.74 -12.27
CA PRO A 454 12.02 1.78 -13.29
C PRO A 454 13.08 2.90 -13.22
N GLY A 455 13.59 3.20 -12.03
CA GLY A 455 14.71 4.14 -11.83
C GLY A 455 16.03 3.74 -12.50
N ALA A 456 16.29 2.43 -12.69
CA ALA A 456 17.45 1.94 -13.43
C ALA A 456 17.26 2.07 -14.95
N LEU A 457 16.04 1.85 -15.45
CA LEU A 457 15.72 1.88 -16.89
C LEU A 457 15.82 3.29 -17.49
N LEU A 458 15.55 4.33 -16.70
CA LEU A 458 15.65 5.74 -17.13
C LEU A 458 17.08 6.19 -17.46
N ASN A 459 18.12 5.45 -17.02
CA ASN A 459 19.53 5.78 -17.30
C ASN A 459 20.14 4.95 -18.45
N SER A 460 19.33 4.20 -19.19
CA SER A 460 19.78 3.22 -20.19
C SER A 460 20.50 3.78 -21.44
N GLU A 461 20.56 5.11 -21.63
CA GLU A 461 21.42 5.73 -22.65
C GLU A 461 22.92 5.63 -22.30
N ASN A 462 23.28 5.51 -21.01
CA ASN A 462 24.67 5.31 -20.57
C ASN A 462 24.98 3.83 -20.32
N LYS A 463 25.38 3.11 -21.37
CA LYS A 463 26.01 1.78 -21.25
C LYS A 463 27.34 1.87 -20.47
N GLY A 464 27.32 1.61 -19.17
CA GLY A 464 28.56 1.42 -18.40
C GLY A 464 28.44 1.34 -16.89
N THR A 465 27.42 1.94 -16.28
CA THR A 465 27.21 1.94 -14.82
C THR A 465 25.73 1.76 -14.52
N GLU A 466 25.37 0.66 -13.85
CA GLU A 466 24.08 0.57 -13.17
C GLU A 466 23.98 1.74 -12.18
N ALA A 467 22.85 2.44 -12.17
CA ALA A 467 22.64 3.53 -11.23
C ALA A 467 22.63 2.95 -9.81
N GLU A 468 23.59 3.31 -8.97
CA GLU A 468 23.59 2.84 -7.59
C GLU A 468 22.36 3.42 -6.87
N HIS A 469 21.49 2.57 -6.34
CA HIS A 469 20.34 2.99 -5.54
C HIS A 469 20.83 3.42 -4.14
N ILE A 470 21.37 4.63 -4.06
CA ILE A 470 21.89 5.25 -2.82
C ILE A 470 20.87 6.26 -2.30
N PHE A 471 20.41 6.05 -1.07
CA PHE A 471 19.44 6.96 -0.47
C PHE A 471 19.60 7.09 1.04
N ASN A 472 18.96 8.12 1.58
CA ASN A 472 18.81 8.33 3.01
C ASN A 472 17.39 7.97 3.43
N VAL A 473 17.24 7.47 4.65
CA VAL A 473 15.93 7.35 5.30
C VAL A 473 15.98 8.07 6.63
N PHE A 474 15.01 8.93 6.87
CA PHE A 474 14.82 9.65 8.12
C PHE A 474 13.51 9.22 8.79
N CYS A 475 13.41 9.37 10.11
CA CYS A 475 12.16 9.32 10.84
C CYS A 475 12.10 10.50 11.81
N ASN A 476 11.09 11.36 11.68
CA ASN A 476 10.94 12.59 12.47
C ASN A 476 12.23 13.44 12.50
N GLY A 477 12.89 13.59 11.34
CA GLY A 477 14.17 14.29 11.17
C GLY A 477 15.42 13.56 11.66
N LYS A 478 15.29 12.42 12.37
CA LYS A 478 16.41 11.57 12.80
C LYS A 478 16.82 10.62 11.66
N VAL A 479 18.11 10.56 11.35
CA VAL A 479 18.67 9.59 10.40
C VAL A 479 18.41 8.15 10.89
N LEU A 480 17.75 7.33 10.06
CA LEU A 480 17.69 5.88 10.21
C LEU A 480 18.73 5.19 9.31
N LEU A 481 18.84 5.63 8.07
CA LEU A 481 19.79 5.13 7.07
C LEU A 481 20.47 6.31 6.37
N GLN A 482 21.80 6.23 6.21
CA GLN A 482 22.63 7.26 5.57
C GLN A 482 23.42 6.64 4.42
N ASN A 483 23.28 7.20 3.22
CA ASN A 483 23.92 6.74 1.99
C ASN A 483 23.76 5.22 1.78
N PHE A 484 22.58 4.69 2.11
CA PHE A 484 22.27 3.27 2.04
C PHE A 484 22.20 2.85 0.58
N ASN A 485 23.15 2.01 0.17
CA ASN A 485 23.25 1.47 -1.18
C ASN A 485 22.61 0.07 -1.19
N LEU A 486 21.36 -0.01 -1.64
CA LEU A 486 20.58 -1.24 -1.63
C LEU A 486 21.24 -2.38 -2.43
N THR A 487 21.88 -2.05 -3.56
CA THR A 487 22.55 -3.03 -4.44
C THR A 487 23.75 -3.69 -3.76
N ARG A 488 24.54 -2.94 -2.99
CA ARG A 488 25.69 -3.48 -2.23
C ARG A 488 25.24 -4.30 -1.02
N GLU A 489 24.21 -3.82 -0.33
CA GLU A 489 23.66 -4.42 0.89
C GLU A 489 22.90 -5.73 0.63
N ALA A 490 22.47 -5.98 -0.62
CA ALA A 490 21.78 -7.20 -1.01
C ALA A 490 22.64 -8.47 -0.85
N HIS A 491 23.96 -8.38 -1.05
CA HIS A 491 24.92 -9.48 -0.89
C HIS A 491 24.55 -10.82 -1.58
N GLY A 492 23.75 -10.79 -2.66
CA GLY A 492 23.25 -11.98 -3.39
C GLY A 492 21.82 -12.41 -3.04
N THR A 493 21.20 -11.80 -2.02
CA THR A 493 19.79 -11.94 -1.64
C THR A 493 19.02 -10.66 -1.96
N ALA A 494 18.09 -10.73 -2.92
CA ALA A 494 17.35 -9.55 -3.38
C ALA A 494 16.43 -8.96 -2.29
N ALA A 495 15.77 -9.80 -1.49
CA ALA A 495 14.99 -9.35 -0.35
C ALA A 495 15.91 -8.83 0.78
N GLN A 496 15.61 -7.66 1.34
CA GLN A 496 16.35 -7.02 2.44
C GLN A 496 15.38 -6.38 3.44
N SER A 497 15.73 -6.39 4.74
CA SER A 497 14.99 -5.66 5.77
C SER A 497 15.92 -4.93 6.75
N ARG A 498 15.48 -3.80 7.31
CA ARG A 498 16.22 -3.03 8.32
C ARG A 498 15.28 -2.63 9.45
N ARG A 499 15.65 -2.96 10.70
CA ARG A 499 14.83 -2.81 11.91
C ARG A 499 15.41 -1.74 12.83
N PHE A 500 14.56 -0.84 13.31
CA PHE A 500 14.91 0.29 14.17
C PHE A 500 14.03 0.30 15.42
N ALA A 501 14.63 0.40 16.60
CA ALA A 501 13.92 0.39 17.89
C ALA A 501 13.97 1.76 18.59
N GLY A 502 13.14 1.94 19.62
CA GLY A 502 13.04 3.19 20.39
C GLY A 502 12.63 4.41 19.57
N LEU A 503 11.81 4.26 18.53
CA LEU A 503 11.26 5.39 17.78
C LEU A 503 10.00 5.92 18.48
N GLU A 504 9.85 7.23 18.52
CA GLU A 504 8.74 7.93 19.17
C GLU A 504 8.04 8.84 18.14
N PRO A 505 6.71 9.01 18.22
CA PRO A 505 5.99 9.93 17.35
C PRO A 505 6.41 11.38 17.58
N ASN A 506 6.19 12.22 16.57
CA ASN A 506 6.27 13.67 16.71
C ASN A 506 5.09 14.21 17.55
N SER A 507 5.06 15.52 17.80
CA SER A 507 3.97 16.19 18.53
C SER A 507 2.58 16.02 17.90
N GLN A 508 2.51 15.64 16.63
CA GLN A 508 1.28 15.34 15.88
C GLN A 508 0.89 13.85 15.95
N GLY A 509 1.56 13.02 16.74
CA GLY A 509 1.24 11.59 16.83
C GLY A 509 1.61 10.80 15.57
N LYS A 510 2.69 11.18 14.88
CA LYS A 510 3.13 10.54 13.63
C LYS A 510 4.57 10.05 13.68
N LEU A 511 4.81 8.92 13.03
CA LEU A 511 6.14 8.55 12.54
C LEU A 511 6.24 9.04 11.09
N LEU A 512 6.82 10.23 10.90
CA LEU A 512 7.11 10.77 9.57
C LEU A 512 8.39 10.12 9.04
N ILE A 513 8.26 9.13 8.16
CA ILE A 513 9.38 8.40 7.55
C ILE A 513 9.63 8.97 6.15
N GLU A 514 10.83 9.49 5.90
CA GLU A 514 11.17 10.20 4.66
C GLU A 514 12.26 9.46 3.89
N PHE A 515 12.04 9.22 2.60
CA PHE A 515 12.94 8.49 1.71
C PHE A 515 13.53 9.46 0.68
N VAL A 516 14.80 9.83 0.86
CA VAL A 516 15.44 10.93 0.13
C VAL A 516 16.55 10.41 -0.79
N PRO A 517 16.50 10.65 -2.11
CA PRO A 517 17.52 10.19 -3.04
C PRO A 517 18.89 10.87 -2.78
N VAL A 518 19.95 10.11 -3.00
CA VAL A 518 21.34 10.60 -3.08
C VAL A 518 21.91 10.29 -4.46
N GLU A 519 21.77 9.05 -4.91
CA GLU A 519 22.02 8.59 -6.28
C GLU A 519 20.94 7.56 -6.64
N GLY A 520 20.41 7.63 -7.87
CA GLY A 520 19.18 6.90 -8.21
C GLY A 520 17.98 7.35 -7.36
N TYR A 521 16.97 6.48 -7.24
CA TYR A 521 15.79 6.71 -6.41
C TYR A 521 15.71 5.68 -5.26
N PRO A 522 15.29 6.10 -4.05
CA PRO A 522 14.90 5.16 -3.01
C PRO A 522 13.72 4.31 -3.44
N THR A 523 13.62 3.16 -2.78
CA THR A 523 12.49 2.23 -2.87
C THR A 523 12.06 1.81 -1.45
N VAL A 524 10.81 1.40 -1.28
CA VAL A 524 10.35 0.60 -0.14
C VAL A 524 9.26 -0.37 -0.62
N VAL A 525 9.36 -1.63 -0.19
CA VAL A 525 8.36 -2.67 -0.44
C VAL A 525 7.26 -2.61 0.62
N GLY A 526 7.66 -2.47 1.89
CA GLY A 526 6.75 -2.47 3.02
C GLY A 526 7.34 -1.80 4.26
N ILE A 527 6.43 -1.43 5.16
CA ILE A 527 6.73 -0.83 6.45
C ILE A 527 5.90 -1.53 7.51
N GLU A 528 6.56 -2.12 8.50
CA GLU A 528 5.93 -2.62 9.72
C GLU A 528 6.27 -1.67 10.88
N VAL A 529 5.26 -1.34 11.68
CA VAL A 529 5.39 -0.58 12.93
C VAL A 529 4.74 -1.38 14.05
N LEU A 530 5.56 -1.80 15.01
CA LEU A 530 5.12 -2.54 16.20
C LEU A 530 5.32 -1.69 17.46
N PRO A 531 4.37 -1.66 18.41
CA PRO A 531 4.61 -1.08 19.73
C PRO A 531 5.74 -1.82 20.49
N GLN A 532 6.36 -1.15 21.46
CA GLN A 532 7.37 -1.68 22.38
C GLN A 532 6.88 -1.74 23.83
#